data_AF-A0A7G5MNY2-F1
#
_entry.id   AF-A0A7G5MNY2-F1
#
_cell.length_a   1.000
_cell.length_b   1.000
_cell.length_c   1.000
_cell.angle_alpha   90.00
_cell.angle_beta   90.00
_cell.angle_gamma   90.00
#
_symmetry.space_group_name_H-M   'P 1'
#
loop_
_entity.id
_entity.type
_entity.pdbx_description
1 polymer ?
#
loop_
_entity_poly.entity_id
_entity_poly.type
_entity_poly.pdbx_seq_one_letter_code
_entity_poly.pdbx_strand_id
1 'polypeptide(L)' 'MDEKREFSITITGFECNTWQGDFACDGFNAPFLSELDLIHLMEDQLNVCSPVTPKSQDPEE' A
#
# COMPACT_ATOMS: atom_id res chain seq x y z
N MET A 1 17.64 13.25 -4.90
CA MET A 1 17.79 11.93 -4.29
C MET A 1 16.38 11.50 -3.95
N ASP A 2 15.88 10.49 -4.65
CA ASP A 2 14.55 9.93 -4.37
C ASP A 2 14.61 9.22 -3.02
N GLU A 3 13.90 9.76 -2.04
CA GLU A 3 13.78 9.15 -0.72
C GLU A 3 13.05 7.80 -0.88
N LYS A 4 13.77 6.71 -0.62
CA LYS A 4 13.19 5.37 -0.65
C LYS A 4 12.28 5.23 0.56
N ARG A 5 10.96 5.17 0.34
CA ARG A 5 10.00 4.86 1.40
C ARG A 5 10.29 3.48 1.98
N GLU A 6 10.33 3.40 3.31
CA GLU A 6 10.50 2.16 4.04
C GLU A 6 9.12 1.67 4.51
N PHE A 7 8.82 0.41 4.22
CA PHE A 7 7.63 -0.26 4.71
C PHE A 7 8.01 -1.59 5.35
N SER A 8 7.23 -2.01 6.34
CA SER A 8 7.38 -3.28 7.03
C SER A 8 6.02 -3.97 7.15
N ILE A 9 6.00 -5.28 6.91
CA ILE A 9 4.82 -6.12 7.06
C ILE A 9 5.16 -7.21 8.06
N THR A 10 4.39 -7.30 9.15
CA THR A 10 4.50 -8.37 10.12
C THR A 10 3.29 -9.27 9.97
N ILE A 11 3.50 -10.54 9.62
CA ILE A 11 2.42 -11.53 9.51
C ILE A 11 2.36 -12.33 10.81
N THR A 12 1.27 -12.20 11.55
CA THR A 12 1.03 -12.90 12.82
C THR A 12 -0.08 -13.93 12.64
N GLY A 13 0.25 -15.05 12.00
CA GLY A 13 -0.67 -16.18 11.84
C GLY A 13 -0.60 -17.16 13.00
N PHE A 14 -1.75 -17.56 13.55
CA PHE A 14 -1.85 -18.68 14.49
C PHE A 14 -2.06 -20.03 13.76
N GLU A 15 -2.63 -19.99 12.56
CA GLU A 15 -2.93 -21.17 11.73
C GLU A 15 -2.35 -21.03 10.30
N CYS A 16 -2.09 -22.17 9.65
CA CYS A 16 -1.68 -22.21 8.25
C CYS A 16 -2.68 -21.42 7.37
N ASN A 17 -2.17 -20.51 6.55
CA ASN A 17 -2.90 -19.66 5.60
C ASN A 17 -3.64 -18.44 6.19
N THR A 18 -3.30 -17.99 7.41
CA THR A 18 -3.84 -16.74 7.96
C THR A 18 -2.98 -15.55 7.54
N TRP A 19 -3.52 -14.68 6.68
CA TRP A 19 -2.92 -13.41 6.26
C TRP A 19 -3.43 -12.27 7.14
N GLN A 20 -3.00 -12.27 8.40
CA GLN A 20 -3.33 -11.22 9.37
C GLN A 20 -2.04 -10.71 10.02
N GLY A 21 -2.05 -9.46 10.46
CA GLY A 21 -0.92 -8.85 11.16
C GLY A 21 -0.91 -7.34 11.01
N ASP A 22 0.28 -6.75 10.95
CA ASP A 22 0.46 -5.29 10.97
C ASP A 22 1.26 -4.80 9.76
N PHE A 23 0.78 -3.73 9.14
CA PHE A 23 1.47 -2.97 8.11
C PHE A 23 1.96 -1.64 8.70
N ALA A 24 3.21 -1.28 8.42
CA ALA A 24 3.73 0.05 8.75
C ALA A 24 4.50 0.66 7.57
N CYS A 25 4.34 1.97 7.36
CA CYS A 25 5.00 2.75 6.31
C CYS A 25 5.09 4.22 6.73
N ASP A 26 6.28 4.83 6.72
CA ASP A 26 6.49 6.26 7.01
C ASP A 26 5.72 6.83 8.23
N GLY A 27 5.61 6.05 9.31
CA GLY A 27 4.89 6.43 10.53
C GLY A 27 3.38 6.15 10.53
N PHE A 28 2.81 5.73 9.40
CA PHE A 28 1.52 5.06 9.35
C PHE A 28 1.66 3.62 9.85
N ASN A 29 0.71 3.16 10.66
CA ASN A 29 0.61 1.78 11.11
C ASN A 29 -0.86 1.38 11.17
N ALA A 30 -1.20 0.24 10.54
CA ALA A 30 -2.54 -0.31 10.56
C ALA A 30 -2.50 -1.85 10.57
N PRO A 31 -3.40 -2.48 11.34
CA PRO A 31 -3.58 -3.92 11.27
C PRO A 31 -4.29 -4.31 9.96
N PHE A 32 -4.02 -5.52 9.47
CA PHE A 32 -4.77 -6.16 8.40
C PHE A 32 -5.30 -7.52 8.86
N LEU A 33 -6.51 -7.87 8.41
CA LEU A 33 -7.20 -9.12 8.79
C LEU A 33 -7.26 -10.15 7.65
N SER A 34 -6.87 -9.76 6.44
CA SER A 34 -6.83 -10.64 5.27
C SER A 34 -5.81 -10.16 4.25
N GLU A 35 -5.52 -11.00 3.25
CA GLU A 35 -4.68 -10.64 2.11
C GLU A 35 -5.22 -9.42 1.34
N LEU A 36 -6.54 -9.38 1.07
CA LEU A 36 -7.17 -8.25 0.38
C LEU A 36 -7.04 -6.94 1.16
N ASP A 37 -7.14 -7.02 2.48
CA ASP A 37 -6.99 -5.86 3.37
C ASP A 37 -5.56 -5.31 3.33
N LEU A 38 -4.56 -6.19 3.35
CA LEU A 38 -3.15 -5.83 3.17
C LEU A 38 -2.90 -5.18 1.79
N ILE A 39 -3.49 -5.71 0.72
CA ILE A 39 -3.36 -5.15 -0.63
C ILE A 39 -3.90 -3.72 -0.66
N HIS A 40 -5.10 -3.47 -0.13
CA HIS A 40 -5.65 -2.12 -0.08
C HIS A 40 -4.77 -1.15 0.73
N LEU A 41 -4.24 -1.58 1.89
CA LEU A 41 -3.31 -0.77 2.69
C LEU A 41 -2.03 -0.43 1.91
N MET A 42 -1.49 -1.39 1.16
CA MET A 42 -0.32 -1.18 0.31
C MET A 42 -0.64 -0.23 -0.84
N GLU A 43 -1.80 -0.35 -1.47
CA GLU A 43 -2.24 0.58 -2.52
C GLU A 43 -2.40 2.00 -1.95
N ASP A 44 -3.08 2.20 -0.83
CA ASP A 44 -3.23 3.53 -0.24
C ASP A 44 -1.89 4.19 0.13
N GLN A 45 -0.95 3.42 0.68
CA GLN A 45 0.30 3.97 1.24
C GLN A 45 1.47 3.99 0.25
N LEU A 46 1.56 3.02 -0.65
CA LEU A 46 2.65 2.90 -1.63
C LEU A 46 2.27 3.47 -3.01
N ASN A 47 0.98 3.57 -3.35
CA ASN A 47 0.53 4.09 -4.65
C ASN A 47 0.52 5.63 -4.73
N VAL A 48 1.21 6.33 -3.83
CA VAL A 48 1.53 7.75 -3.98
C VAL A 48 2.51 7.98 -5.15
N CYS A 49 3.07 6.91 -5.72
CA CYS A 49 3.82 6.92 -6.97
C CYS A 49 2.91 6.65 -8.19
N SER A 50 1.86 7.46 -8.38
CA SER A 50 1.40 7.69 -9.75
C SER A 50 2.38 8.68 -10.38
N PRO A 51 3.13 8.33 -11.45
CA PRO A 51 3.72 9.37 -12.26
C PRO A 51 2.57 10.27 -12.68
N VAL A 52 2.75 11.58 -12.52
CA VAL A 52 1.93 12.56 -13.21
C VAL A 52 1.93 12.15 -14.68
N THR A 53 0.89 11.46 -15.14
CA THR A 53 0.47 11.60 -16.52
C THR A 53 0.01 13.04 -16.60
N PRO A 54 0.73 13.94 -17.30
CA PRO A 54 0.20 15.26 -17.54
C PRO A 54 -1.17 15.05 -18.20
N LYS A 55 -2.16 15.66 -17.57
CA LYS A 55 -3.53 15.75 -18.04
C LYS A 55 -3.51 16.26 -19.48
N SER A 56 -3.49 15.38 -20.48
CA SER A 56 -3.96 15.74 -21.82
C SER A 56 -5.48 15.80 -21.72
N GLN A 57 -5.97 16.97 -21.32
CA GLN A 57 -7.26 17.44 -21.81
C GLN A 57 -7.10 17.59 -23.32
N ASP A 58 -7.52 16.57 -24.07
CA ASP A 58 -7.88 16.79 -25.46
C ASP A 58 -9.41 16.94 -25.50
N PRO A 59 -9.96 18.06 -26.00
CA PRO A 59 -11.40 18.24 -26.12
C PRO A 59 -11.98 17.29 -27.16
N GLU A 60 -13.24 16.88 -26.97
CA GLU A 60 -14.08 16.31 -28.01
C GLU A 60 -13.95 17.06 -29.34
N GLU A 61 -13.63 16.34 -30.43
CA GLU A 61 -14.15 16.56 -31.78
C GLU A 61 -14.44 15.21 -32.47
#